data_AF-A0ABD3GSM0-F1
#
_entry.id   AF-A0ABD3GSM0-F1
#
_cell.length_a   1.000
_cell.length_b   1.000
_cell.length_c   1.000
_cell.angle_alpha   90.00
_cell.angle_beta   90.00
_cell.angle_gamma   90.00
#
_symmetry.space_group_name_H-M   'P 1'
#
loop_
_entity.id
_entity.type
_entity.pdbx_description
1 polymer ?
#
loop_
_entity_poly.entity_id
_entity_poly.type
_entity_poly.pdbx_seq_one_letter_code
_entity_poly.pdbx_strand_id
1 'polypeptide(L)'
;MALTGLKISEETYLTCLTHALSTETEEIMGLLLGDIEYLEDGSAVAMVWWAAPQTRSDRRKDRVETNPEQLAAATAQAEISSL
;
A
#
# COMPACT_ATOMS: atom_id res chain seq x y z
N MET A 1 -1.96 -18.94 2.32
CA MET A 1 -1.67 -18.87 3.77
C MET A 1 -2.02 -17.47 4.24
N ALA A 2 -2.53 -17.31 5.46
CA ALA A 2 -2.79 -15.99 6.02
C ALA A 2 -1.48 -15.34 6.47
N LEU A 3 -1.38 -14.01 6.35
CA LEU A 3 -0.27 -13.26 6.93
C LEU A 3 -0.37 -13.31 8.46
N THR A 4 0.77 -13.54 9.11
CA THR A 4 0.88 -13.58 10.58
C THR A 4 1.32 -12.25 11.16
N GLY A 5 1.94 -11.38 10.35
CA GLY A 5 2.39 -10.07 10.76
C GLY A 5 2.68 -9.12 9.60
N LEU A 6 2.83 -7.85 9.95
CA LEU A 6 3.18 -6.76 9.05
C LEU A 6 4.31 -5.96 9.69
N LYS A 7 5.37 -5.70 8.93
CA LYS A 7 6.43 -4.75 9.28
C LYS A 7 6.41 -3.62 8.27
N ILE A 8 6.41 -2.40 8.75
CA ILE A 8 6.36 -1.19 7.93
C ILE A 8 7.60 -0.34 8.20
N SER A 9 8.24 0.17 7.14
CA SER A 9 9.34 1.13 7.29
C SER A 9 8.81 2.46 7.85
N GLU A 10 9.64 3.18 8.59
CA GLU A 10 9.28 4.48 9.17
C GLU A 10 8.88 5.49 8.08
N GLU A 11 9.58 5.48 6.94
CA GLU A 11 9.29 6.33 5.78
C GLU A 11 7.89 6.05 5.19
N THR A 12 7.54 4.76 5.05
CA THR A 12 6.21 4.36 4.58
C THR A 12 5.15 4.81 5.57
N TYR A 13 5.38 4.61 6.86
CA TYR A 13 4.46 5.01 7.92
C TYR A 13 4.20 6.53 7.87
N LEU A 14 5.25 7.34 7.75
CA LEU A 14 5.12 8.80 7.66
C LEU A 14 4.39 9.24 6.39
N THR A 15 4.63 8.58 5.27
CA THR A 15 3.94 8.84 3.99
C THR A 15 2.46 8.52 4.11
N CYS A 16 2.10 7.37 4.70
CA CYS A 16 0.71 7.00 4.97
C CYS A 16 0.03 8.01 5.89
N LEU A 17 0.70 8.43 6.96
CA LEU A 17 0.15 9.41 7.91
C LEU A 17 -0.05 10.78 7.26
N THR A 18 0.93 11.26 6.50
CA THR A 18 0.85 12.53 5.79
C THR A 18 -0.29 12.51 4.76
N HIS A 19 -0.42 11.41 4.02
CA HIS A 19 -1.52 11.22 3.08
C HIS A 19 -2.86 11.21 3.82
N ALA A 20 -2.99 10.44 4.90
CA ALA A 20 -4.18 10.36 5.76
C ALA A 20 -4.66 11.73 6.25
N LEU A 21 -3.74 12.63 6.56
CA LEU A 21 -4.03 13.96 7.09
C LEU A 21 -4.11 15.04 5.99
N SER A 22 -3.97 14.68 4.72
CA SER A 22 -4.01 15.65 3.61
C SER A 22 -5.40 16.24 3.36
N THR A 23 -6.45 15.53 3.77
CA THR A 23 -7.84 15.97 3.61
C THR A 23 -8.72 15.38 4.70
N GLU A 24 -9.65 16.19 5.21
CA GLU A 24 -10.67 15.77 6.19
C GLU A 24 -12.03 15.50 5.51
N THR A 25 -12.18 15.89 4.23
CA THR A 25 -13.49 15.97 3.56
C THR A 25 -13.82 14.76 2.71
N GLU A 26 -12.82 13.98 2.31
CA GLU A 26 -12.97 12.83 1.42
C GLU A 26 -12.12 11.67 1.93
N GLU A 27 -12.59 10.44 1.75
CA GLU A 27 -11.75 9.27 1.98
C GLU A 27 -10.65 9.24 0.92
N ILE A 28 -9.46 8.84 1.33
CA ILE A 28 -8.30 8.68 0.45
C ILE A 28 -7.92 7.22 0.32
N MET A 29 -7.08 6.92 -0.66
CA MET A 29 -6.59 5.57 -0.89
C MET A 29 -5.14 5.55 -1.33
N GLY A 30 -4.52 4.38 -1.21
CA GLY A 30 -3.15 4.15 -1.62
C GLY A 30 -2.87 2.65 -1.69
N LEU A 31 -1.79 2.31 -2.37
CA LEU A 31 -1.27 0.95 -2.46
C LEU A 31 0.02 0.87 -1.66
N LEU A 32 0.23 -0.27 -1.00
CA LEU A 32 1.47 -0.57 -0.29
C LEU A 32 2.31 -1.51 -1.15
N LEU A 33 3.59 -1.22 -1.28
CA LEU A 33 4.56 -2.04 -1.98
C LEU A 33 5.50 -2.67 -0.97
N GLY A 34 5.73 -3.95 -1.15
CA GLY A 34 6.38 -4.77 -0.14
C GLY A 34 6.58 -6.20 -0.62
N ASP A 35 7.39 -6.91 0.14
CA ASP A 35 7.70 -8.32 -0.07
C ASP A 35 7.09 -9.17 1.04
N ILE A 36 6.97 -10.47 0.80
CA ILE A 36 6.51 -11.42 1.80
C ILE A 36 7.68 -12.31 2.20
N GLU A 37 8.08 -12.23 3.46
CA GLU A 37 9.08 -13.10 4.05
C GLU A 37 8.40 -14.32 4.69
N TYR A 38 8.85 -15.51 4.32
CA TYR A 38 8.41 -16.77 4.91
C TYR A 38 9.45 -17.21 5.93
N LEU A 39 9.03 -17.29 7.19
CA LEU A 39 9.87 -17.74 8.28
C LEU A 39 9.85 -19.27 8.39
N GLU A 40 10.90 -19.84 8.98
CA GLU A 40 11.06 -21.30 9.12
C GLU A 40 9.96 -21.94 10.00
N ASP A 41 9.31 -21.15 10.84
CA ASP A 41 8.17 -21.53 11.67
C ASP A 41 6.84 -21.66 10.89
N GLY A 42 6.86 -21.42 9.57
CA GLY A 42 5.68 -21.45 8.71
C GLY A 42 4.86 -20.17 8.76
N SER A 43 5.35 -19.12 9.43
CA SER A 43 4.70 -17.82 9.48
C SER A 43 5.08 -16.95 8.27
N ALA A 44 4.17 -16.06 7.86
CA ALA A 44 4.33 -15.22 6.68
C ALA A 44 4.18 -13.75 7.09
N VAL A 45 5.27 -12.99 6.99
CA VAL A 45 5.32 -11.58 7.39
C VAL A 45 5.45 -10.71 6.15
N ALA A 46 4.56 -9.74 6.01
CA ALA A 46 4.65 -8.74 4.95
C ALA A 46 5.60 -7.61 5.37
N MET A 47 6.61 -7.35 4.54
CA MET A 47 7.59 -6.27 4.69
C MET A 47 7.22 -5.14 3.75
N VAL A 48 6.66 -4.06 4.27
CA VAL A 48 6.25 -2.91 3.48
C VAL A 48 7.34 -1.84 3.52
N TRP A 49 7.89 -1.54 2.35
CA TRP A 49 8.97 -0.58 2.18
C TRP A 49 8.53 0.70 1.45
N TRP A 50 7.37 0.71 0.79
CA TRP A 50 6.85 1.90 0.13
C TRP A 50 5.33 2.02 0.13
N ALA A 51 4.83 3.25 0.09
CA ALA A 51 3.43 3.58 -0.09
C ALA A 51 3.25 4.45 -1.33
N ALA A 52 2.30 4.08 -2.18
CA ALA A 52 1.92 4.82 -3.38
C ALA A 52 0.51 5.39 -3.21
N PRO A 53 0.36 6.67 -2.82
CA PRO A 53 -0.93 7.35 -2.82
C PRO A 53 -1.65 7.21 -4.17
N GLN A 54 -2.94 6.91 -4.15
CA GLN A 54 -3.75 6.74 -5.36
C GLN A 54 -4.92 7.73 -5.35
N THR A 55 -5.17 8.35 -6.50
CA THR A 55 -6.34 9.21 -6.68
C THR A 55 -7.59 8.34 -6.85
N ARG A 56 -8.67 8.67 -6.15
CA ARG A 56 -9.93 7.95 -6.30
C ARG A 56 -10.55 8.16 -7.68
N SER A 57 -10.88 7.05 -8.34
CA SER A 57 -11.64 7.04 -9.59
C SER A 57 -13.13 7.31 -9.36
N ASP A 58 -13.67 6.81 -8.24
CA ASP A 58 -15.03 7.07 -7.76
C ASP A 58 -14.99 7.66 -6.34
N ARG A 59 -15.65 8.82 -6.14
CA ARG A 59 -15.70 9.56 -4.88
C ARG A 59 -16.96 9.29 -4.05
N ARG A 60 -17.81 8.34 -4.47
CA ARG A 60 -18.97 7.95 -3.65
C ARG A 60 -18.51 7.40 -2.30
N LYS A 61 -19.20 7.80 -1.23
CA LYS A 61 -18.90 7.35 0.13
C LYS A 61 -18.79 5.81 0.21
N ASP A 62 -17.82 5.31 0.96
CA ASP A 62 -17.56 3.89 1.19
C ASP A 62 -17.13 3.09 -0.06
N ARG A 63 -17.00 3.75 -1.24
CA ARG A 63 -16.55 3.11 -2.49
C ARG A 63 -15.11 3.42 -2.80
N VAL A 64 -14.20 2.68 -2.17
CA VAL A 64 -12.75 2.77 -2.40
C VAL A 64 -12.29 1.57 -3.22
N GLU A 65 -12.18 1.75 -4.53
CA GLU A 65 -11.79 0.69 -5.47
C GLU A 65 -10.55 1.11 -6.27
N THR A 66 -9.65 0.16 -6.47
CA THR A 66 -8.48 0.33 -7.34
C THR A 66 -8.82 -0.20 -8.73
N ASN A 67 -8.64 0.63 -9.76
CA ASN A 67 -8.86 0.18 -11.13
C ASN A 67 -7.64 -0.64 -11.66
N PRO A 68 -7.80 -1.41 -12.74
CA PRO A 68 -6.70 -2.21 -13.30
C PRO A 68 -5.49 -1.38 -13.76
N GLU A 69 -5.72 -0.15 -14.24
CA GLU A 69 -4.67 0.74 -14.71
C GLU A 69 -3.78 1.25 -13.57
N GLN A 70 -4.37 1.57 -12.42
CA GLN A 70 -3.69 1.96 -11.20
C GLN A 70 -2.87 0.80 -10.62
N LEU A 71 -3.41 -0.42 -10.68
CA LEU A 71 -2.66 -1.62 -10.31
C LEU A 71 -1.46 -1.84 -11.23
N ALA A 72 -1.64 -1.70 -12.54
CA ALA A 72 -0.56 -1.85 -13.50
C ALA A 72 0.54 -0.78 -13.30
N ALA A 73 0.14 0.47 -13.10
CA ALA A 73 1.07 1.57 -12.83
C ALA A 73 1.85 1.36 -11.52
N ALA A 74 1.17 0.92 -10.46
CA ALA A 74 1.82 0.62 -9.18
C ALA A 74 2.77 -0.58 -9.29
N THR A 75 2.43 -1.58 -10.10
CA THR A 75 3.32 -2.73 -10.37
C THR A 75 4.59 -2.28 -11.08
N ALA A 76 4.47 -1.45 -12.12
CA ALA A 76 5.63 -0.89 -12.81
C ALA A 76 6.52 -0.06 -11.87
N GLN A 77 5.91 0.69 -10.92
CA GLN A 77 6.65 1.42 -9.91
C GLN A 77 7.36 0.49 -8.91
N ALA A 78 6.73 -0.62 -8.53
CA ALA A 78 7.34 -1.63 -7.67
C ALA A 78 8.58 -2.25 -8.31
N GLU A 79 8.52 -2.57 -9.60
CA GLU A 79 9.67 -3.12 -10.34
C GLU A 79 10.87 -2.17 -10.32
N ILE A 80 10.64 -0.87 -10.54
CA ILE A 80 11.69 0.17 -10.52
C ILE A 80 12.31 0.30 -9.13
N SER A 81 11.50 0.25 -8.07
CA SER A 81 11.97 0.40 -6.69
C SER A 81 12.61 -0.87 -6.10
N SER A 82 12.45 -2.02 -6.77
CA SER A 82 13.06 -3.30 -6.38
C SER A 82 14.45 -3.55 -6.98
N LEU A 83 14.93 -2.65 -7.85
CA LEU A 83 16.26 -2.65 -8.48
C LEU A 83 17.27 -1.79 -7.70
#